data_AF-A0A7L0QMD0-F1
#
_entry.id   AF-A0A7L0QMD0-F1
#
_cell.length_a   1.000
_cell.length_b   1.000
_cell.length_c   1.000
_cell.angle_alpha   90.00
_cell.angle_beta   90.00
_cell.angle_gamma   90.00
#
_symmetry.space_group_name_H-M   'P 1'
#
loop_
_entity.id
_entity.type
_entity.pdbx_description
1 polymer ?
#
loop_
_entity_poly.entity_id
_entity_poly.type
_entity_poly.pdbx_seq_one_letter_code
_entity_poly.pdbx_strand_id
1 'polypeptide(L)'
;QLFAPFELVRYDVERDEPVRDHRGLCIPTKPGETGLLVIKITKTTPFHGYAGDEQKTQKKILRDVLAKGDAFFNSGDLLVVDTEGFVYFQDRVGDTFRWKGENVATTEVEATLGLVSFIQEVNVYGVAVPGCEGRCGMAAVRLKDGATF
;
A
#
# COMPACT_ATOMS: atom_id res chain seq x y z
N GLN A 1 21.33 -18.01 4.20
CA GLN A 1 21.04 -16.64 3.70
C GLN A 1 19.80 -16.17 4.43
N LEU A 2 19.89 -15.09 5.22
CA LEU A 2 18.96 -14.78 6.32
C LEU A 2 17.73 -13.95 5.93
N PHE A 3 17.57 -13.61 4.64
CA PHE A 3 16.43 -12.84 4.16
C PHE A 3 15.37 -13.77 3.58
N ALA A 4 14.13 -13.61 4.02
CA ALA A 4 12.99 -14.23 3.38
C ALA A 4 12.93 -13.76 1.92
N PRO A 5 12.79 -14.65 0.94
CA PRO A 5 12.63 -14.23 -0.45
C PRO A 5 11.34 -13.41 -0.57
N PHE A 6 11.51 -12.18 -1.05
CA PHE A 6 10.41 -11.27 -1.35
C PHE A 6 10.34 -11.03 -2.84
N GLU A 7 9.17 -10.61 -3.30
CA GLU A 7 8.92 -10.21 -4.68
C GLU A 7 8.17 -8.88 -4.68
N LEU A 8 8.37 -8.09 -5.73
CA LEU A 8 7.51 -6.97 -6.04
C LEU A 8 6.59 -7.37 -7.20
N VAL A 9 5.28 -7.30 -6.97
CA VAL A 9 4.27 -7.61 -7.99
C VAL A 9 3.47 -6.37 -8.35
N ARG A 10 3.13 -6.23 -9.63
CA ARG A 10 2.28 -5.14 -10.11
C ARG A 10 0.95 -5.13 -9.36
N TYR A 11 0.49 -3.95 -9.00
CA TYR A 11 -0.70 -3.75 -8.19
C TYR A 11 -1.62 -2.70 -8.81
N ASP A 12 -2.90 -3.00 -8.87
CA ASP A 12 -3.94 -2.07 -9.30
C ASP A 12 -4.55 -1.42 -8.04
N VAL A 13 -4.19 -0.17 -7.80
CA VAL A 13 -4.63 0.60 -6.63
C VAL A 13 -6.13 0.91 -6.68
N GLU A 14 -6.72 1.07 -7.88
CA GLU A 14 -8.14 1.38 -8.01
C GLU A 14 -9.01 0.17 -7.68
N ARG A 15 -8.55 -1.01 -8.09
CA ARG A 15 -9.25 -2.27 -7.88
C ARG A 15 -8.84 -2.98 -6.58
N ASP A 16 -7.88 -2.40 -5.86
CA ASP A 16 -7.30 -2.93 -4.61
C ASP A 16 -6.80 -4.38 -4.79
N GLU A 17 -6.24 -4.72 -5.96
CA GLU A 17 -5.85 -6.10 -6.30
C GLU A 17 -4.52 -6.20 -7.08
N PRO A 18 -3.75 -7.30 -6.91
CA PRO A 18 -2.58 -7.56 -7.74
C PRO A 18 -2.97 -7.80 -9.20
N VAL A 19 -2.18 -7.25 -10.12
CA VAL A 19 -2.36 -7.47 -11.56
C VAL A 19 -1.89 -8.88 -11.92
N ARG A 20 -2.75 -9.64 -12.61
CA ARG A 20 -2.50 -11.03 -12.98
C ARG A 20 -2.43 -11.24 -14.50
N ASP A 21 -1.62 -12.21 -14.92
CA ASP A 21 -1.49 -12.65 -16.31
C ASP A 21 -2.63 -13.60 -16.74
N HIS A 22 -2.62 -14.04 -18.00
CA HIS A 22 -3.61 -14.97 -18.55
C HIS A 22 -3.63 -16.35 -17.88
N ARG A 23 -2.60 -16.71 -17.11
CA ARG A 23 -2.52 -17.95 -16.31
C ARG A 23 -3.07 -17.75 -14.89
N GLY A 24 -3.47 -16.52 -14.56
CA GLY A 24 -3.92 -16.10 -13.24
C GLY A 24 -2.79 -15.95 -12.23
N LEU A 25 -1.54 -15.79 -12.67
CA LEU A 25 -0.38 -15.54 -11.82
C LEU A 25 -0.13 -14.03 -11.70
N CYS A 26 0.38 -13.56 -10.57
CA CYS A 26 0.76 -12.15 -10.41
C CYS A 26 1.91 -11.80 -11.37
N ILE A 27 1.90 -10.58 -11.90
CA ILE A 27 2.95 -10.07 -12.79
C ILE A 27 4.03 -9.39 -11.94
N PRO A 28 5.30 -9.86 -11.94
CA PRO A 28 6.39 -9.17 -11.25
C PRO A 28 6.65 -7.78 -11.85
N THR A 29 7.18 -6.85 -11.04
CA THR A 29 7.61 -5.55 -11.54
C THR A 29 8.99 -5.62 -12.22
N LYS A 30 9.25 -4.65 -13.09
CA LYS A 30 10.61 -4.38 -13.59
C LYS A 30 11.35 -3.40 -12.65
N PRO A 31 12.68 -3.32 -12.72
CA PRO A 31 13.41 -2.26 -12.04
C PRO A 31 12.86 -0.87 -12.37
N GLY A 32 12.68 -0.03 -11.35
CA GLY A 32 12.08 1.31 -11.43
C GLY A 32 10.55 1.33 -11.44
N GLU A 33 9.86 0.19 -11.51
CA GLU A 33 8.40 0.13 -11.44
C GLU A 33 7.92 -0.11 -10.00
N THR A 34 6.89 0.63 -9.58
CA THR A 34 6.23 0.44 -8.28
C THR A 34 5.49 -0.89 -8.24
N GLY A 35 5.70 -1.65 -7.17
CA GLY A 35 5.05 -2.93 -6.93
C GLY A 35 4.71 -3.16 -5.46
N LEU A 36 3.71 -4.00 -5.24
CA LEU A 36 3.35 -4.50 -3.93
C LEU A 36 4.42 -5.48 -3.44
N LEU A 37 4.97 -5.21 -2.26
CA LEU A 37 5.88 -6.12 -1.58
C LEU A 37 5.12 -7.35 -1.06
N VAL A 38 5.52 -8.52 -1.54
CA VAL A 38 4.99 -9.81 -1.09
C VAL A 38 6.13 -10.72 -0.61
N ILE A 39 5.92 -11.44 0.49
CA ILE A 39 6.94 -12.28 1.12
C ILE A 39 6.51 -13.74 1.05
N LYS A 40 7.35 -14.63 0.52
CA LYS A 40 6.96 -16.03 0.32
C LYS A 40 6.72 -16.72 1.66
N ILE A 41 5.55 -17.34 1.80
CA ILE A 41 5.21 -18.15 2.97
C ILE A 41 5.83 -19.54 2.75
N THR A 42 6.73 -19.92 3.64
CA THR A 42 7.42 -21.22 3.58
C THR A 42 7.43 -21.88 4.95
N LYS A 43 7.88 -23.15 5.03
CA LYS A 43 8.07 -23.82 6.32
C LYS A 43 9.07 -23.11 7.21
N THR A 44 10.10 -22.50 6.62
CA THR A 44 11.15 -21.73 7.30
C THR A 44 10.75 -20.29 7.58
N THR A 45 9.72 -19.79 6.88
CA THR A 45 9.20 -18.42 7.01
C THR A 45 7.67 -18.46 7.04
N PRO A 46 7.08 -19.03 8.11
CA PRO A 46 5.64 -19.21 8.18
C PRO A 46 4.93 -17.88 8.48
N PHE A 47 3.71 -17.74 7.97
CA PHE A 47 2.74 -16.75 8.43
C PHE A 47 1.67 -17.48 9.23
N HIS A 48 1.66 -17.29 10.55
CA HIS A 48 0.73 -17.97 11.46
C HIS A 48 -0.68 -17.35 11.45
N GLY A 49 -0.86 -16.21 10.79
CA GLY A 49 -2.13 -15.49 10.77
C GLY A 49 -2.37 -14.61 11.99
N TYR A 50 -3.60 -14.12 12.08
CA TYR A 50 -4.11 -13.32 13.19
C TYR A 50 -4.87 -14.21 14.17
N ALA A 51 -4.56 -14.07 15.46
CA ALA A 51 -5.23 -14.83 16.51
C ALA A 51 -6.74 -14.59 16.49
N GLY A 52 -7.52 -15.67 16.38
CA GLY A 52 -8.99 -15.62 16.41
C GLY A 52 -9.66 -15.03 15.16
N ASP A 53 -8.92 -14.66 14.11
CA ASP A 53 -9.47 -14.03 12.91
C ASP A 53 -8.90 -14.68 11.64
N GLU A 54 -9.47 -15.84 11.30
CA GLU A 54 -9.08 -16.59 10.10
C GLU A 54 -9.43 -15.80 8.82
N GLN A 55 -10.49 -14.99 8.82
CA GLN A 55 -10.85 -14.18 7.67
C GLN A 55 -9.79 -13.11 7.38
N LYS A 56 -9.33 -12.37 8.39
CA LYS A 56 -8.20 -11.44 8.22
C LYS A 56 -6.93 -12.16 7.82
N THR A 57 -6.72 -13.37 8.34
CA THR A 57 -5.57 -14.21 7.96
C THR A 57 -5.58 -14.52 6.47
N GLN A 58 -6.69 -15.05 5.95
CA GLN A 58 -6.79 -15.38 4.52
C GLN A 58 -6.68 -14.13 3.63
N LYS A 59 -7.23 -12.98 4.07
CA LYS A 59 -7.07 -11.70 3.33
C LYS A 59 -5.62 -11.26 3.17
N LYS A 60 -4.72 -11.64 4.09
CA LYS A 60 -3.29 -11.34 4.00
C LYS A 60 -2.48 -12.36 3.20
N ILE A 61 -3.09 -13.46 2.77
CA ILE A 61 -2.42 -14.50 1.99
C ILE A 61 -2.80 -14.36 0.52
N LEU A 62 -1.82 -13.99 -0.31
CA LEU A 62 -1.95 -14.06 -1.76
C LEU A 62 -1.52 -15.44 -2.23
N ARG A 63 -2.37 -16.07 -3.05
CA ARG A 63 -2.12 -17.38 -3.66
C ARG A 63 -1.84 -17.23 -5.15
N ASP A 64 -1.17 -18.23 -5.70
CA ASP A 64 -0.84 -18.31 -7.13
C ASP A 64 -0.12 -17.03 -7.59
N VAL A 65 0.94 -16.63 -6.90
CA VAL A 65 1.69 -15.40 -7.13
C VAL A 65 2.68 -15.60 -8.27
N LEU A 66 3.67 -16.47 -8.13
CA LEU A 66 4.65 -16.75 -9.20
C LEU A 66 4.42 -18.11 -9.85
N ALA A 67 3.80 -19.04 -9.13
CA ALA A 67 3.46 -20.38 -9.58
C ALA A 67 2.16 -20.86 -8.92
N LYS A 68 1.44 -21.75 -9.60
CA LYS A 68 0.22 -22.35 -9.03
C LYS A 68 0.54 -23.10 -7.73
N GLY A 69 -0.25 -22.81 -6.69
CA GLY A 69 -0.13 -23.40 -5.36
C GLY A 69 0.86 -22.72 -4.42
N ASP A 70 1.61 -21.71 -4.87
CA ASP A 70 2.42 -20.91 -3.95
C ASP A 70 1.55 -19.95 -3.12
N ALA A 71 2.12 -19.48 -2.01
CA ALA A 71 1.47 -18.55 -1.10
C ALA A 71 2.47 -17.51 -0.61
N PHE A 72 2.04 -16.25 -0.59
CA PHE A 72 2.81 -15.12 -0.13
C PHE A 72 2.00 -14.29 0.85
N PHE A 73 2.69 -13.70 1.82
CA PHE A 73 2.14 -12.69 2.70
C PHE A 73 2.12 -11.34 1.98
N ASN A 74 0.95 -10.70 1.96
CA ASN A 74 0.75 -9.35 1.46
C ASN A 74 1.08 -8.32 2.55
N SER A 75 2.20 -7.61 2.39
CA SER A 75 2.60 -6.56 3.34
C SER A 75 1.62 -5.38 3.37
N GLY A 76 1.08 -5.02 2.20
CA GLY A 76 0.35 -3.78 1.96
C GLY A 76 1.26 -2.61 1.58
N ASP A 77 2.57 -2.78 1.49
CA ASP A 77 3.50 -1.71 1.17
C ASP A 77 3.86 -1.73 -0.33
N LEU A 78 3.79 -0.56 -0.96
CA LEU A 78 4.21 -0.32 -2.33
C LEU A 78 5.65 0.19 -2.33
N LEU A 79 6.53 -0.54 -3.03
CA LEU A 79 7.96 -0.25 -3.10
C LEU A 79 8.41 -0.14 -4.56
N VAL A 80 9.58 0.48 -4.76
CA VAL A 80 10.33 0.47 -6.02
C VAL A 80 11.71 -0.12 -5.75
N VAL A 81 12.18 -1.00 -6.64
CA VAL A 81 13.57 -1.47 -6.65
C VAL A 81 14.22 -0.92 -7.90
N ASP A 82 15.34 -0.21 -7.78
CA ASP A 82 16.06 0.32 -8.94
C ASP A 82 16.98 -0.73 -9.61
N THR A 83 17.71 -0.32 -10.64
CA THR A 83 18.63 -1.21 -11.38
C THR A 83 19.87 -1.60 -10.59
N GLU A 84 20.20 -0.87 -9.52
CA GLU A 84 21.33 -1.14 -8.62
C GLU A 84 20.90 -2.00 -7.41
N GLY A 85 19.60 -2.27 -7.26
CA GLY A 85 19.03 -3.08 -6.20
C GLY A 85 18.66 -2.30 -4.94
N PHE A 86 18.67 -0.97 -4.97
CA PHE A 86 18.19 -0.16 -3.85
C PHE A 86 16.67 -0.19 -3.79
N VAL A 87 16.15 -0.28 -2.56
CA VAL A 87 14.72 -0.39 -2.27
C VAL A 87 14.21 0.94 -1.74
N TYR A 88 13.14 1.46 -2.34
CA TYR A 88 12.51 2.72 -1.98
C TYR A 88 11.06 2.48 -1.58
N PHE A 89 10.66 3.01 -0.43
CA PHE A 89 9.26 3.05 -0.03
C PHE A 89 8.53 4.11 -0.84
N GLN A 90 7.39 3.73 -1.43
CA GLN A 90 6.52 4.65 -2.14
C GLN A 90 5.29 4.98 -1.32
N ASP A 91 4.51 3.96 -0.94
CA ASP A 91 3.26 4.19 -0.22
C ASP A 91 2.76 2.91 0.46
N ARG A 92 1.62 2.99 1.15
CA ARG A 92 0.87 1.87 1.68
C ARG A 92 -0.49 1.78 1.01
N VAL A 93 -0.86 0.58 0.57
CA VAL A 93 -2.20 0.27 0.07
C VAL A 93 -3.23 0.62 1.15
N GLY A 94 -4.20 1.45 0.77
CA GLY A 94 -5.24 1.99 1.65
C GLY A 94 -4.97 3.41 2.14
N ASP A 95 -3.73 3.90 2.06
CA ASP A 95 -3.33 5.25 2.48
C ASP A 95 -3.24 6.23 1.29
N THR A 96 -3.58 5.80 0.06
CA THR A 96 -3.63 6.65 -1.14
C THR A 96 -5.08 6.86 -1.60
N PHE A 97 -5.37 8.00 -2.20
CA PHE A 97 -6.59 8.17 -3.00
C PHE A 97 -6.30 8.85 -4.34
N ARG A 98 -7.18 8.68 -5.33
CA ARG A 98 -7.07 9.34 -6.64
C ARG A 98 -8.00 10.53 -6.75
N TRP A 99 -7.48 11.68 -7.17
CA TRP A 99 -8.28 12.87 -7.44
C TRP A 99 -7.99 13.38 -8.86
N LYS A 100 -9.03 13.45 -9.70
CA LYS A 100 -8.91 13.91 -11.10
C LYS A 100 -7.80 13.21 -11.89
N GLY A 101 -7.64 11.89 -11.68
CA GLY A 101 -6.65 11.07 -12.37
C GLY A 101 -5.26 11.03 -11.74
N GLU A 102 -5.01 11.82 -10.69
CA GLU A 102 -3.72 11.88 -10.00
C GLU A 102 -3.75 11.09 -8.69
N ASN A 103 -2.66 10.40 -8.37
CA ASN A 103 -2.50 9.74 -7.07
C ASN A 103 -2.13 10.78 -6.01
N VAL A 104 -2.77 10.69 -4.84
CA VAL A 104 -2.49 11.55 -3.69
C VAL A 104 -2.13 10.64 -2.50
N ALA A 105 -0.86 10.70 -2.09
CA ALA A 105 -0.38 10.05 -0.88
C ALA A 105 -0.85 10.86 0.34
N THR A 106 -1.67 10.28 1.22
CA THR A 106 -2.19 11.00 2.40
C THR A 106 -1.04 11.44 3.30
N THR A 107 -0.02 10.59 3.45
CA THR A 107 1.16 10.82 4.29
C THR A 107 1.99 12.02 3.86
N GLU A 108 2.14 12.27 2.55
CA GLU A 108 2.85 13.45 2.04
C GLU A 108 2.09 14.75 2.35
N VAL A 109 0.76 14.72 2.18
CA VAL A 109 -0.11 15.85 2.49
C VAL A 109 -0.13 16.10 4.01
N GLU A 110 -0.22 15.05 4.82
CA GLU A 110 -0.12 15.11 6.29
C GLU A 110 1.22 15.70 6.73
N ALA A 111 2.33 15.22 6.17
CA ALA A 111 3.66 15.71 6.47
C ALA A 111 3.78 17.22 6.15
N THR A 112 3.24 17.64 5.00
CA THR A 112 3.23 19.05 4.58
C THR A 112 2.38 19.92 5.51
N LEU A 113 1.16 19.49 5.83
CA LEU A 113 0.26 20.21 6.74
C LEU A 113 0.81 20.24 8.17
N GLY A 114 1.50 19.19 8.61
CA GLY A 114 2.14 19.09 9.91
C GLY A 114 3.25 20.13 10.15
N LEU A 115 3.77 20.77 9.09
CA LEU A 115 4.73 21.87 9.20
C LEU A 115 4.08 23.19 9.64
N VAL A 116 2.76 23.31 9.55
CA VAL A 116 2.03 24.52 9.93
C VAL A 116 2.02 24.67 11.45
N SER A 117 2.56 25.78 11.95
CA SER A 117 2.92 25.95 13.36
C SER A 117 1.76 25.83 14.35
N PHE A 118 0.53 26.14 13.94
CA PHE A 118 -0.66 26.08 14.79
C PHE A 118 -1.39 24.74 14.75
N ILE A 119 -1.00 23.83 13.85
CA ILE A 119 -1.56 22.48 13.77
C ILE A 119 -0.86 21.58 14.80
N GLN A 120 -1.65 20.85 15.58
CA GLN A 120 -1.18 19.85 16.54
C GLN A 120 -1.15 18.46 15.91
N GLU A 121 -2.25 18.06 15.27
CA GLU A 121 -2.41 16.76 14.61
C GLU A 121 -3.18 16.96 13.30
N VAL A 122 -2.88 16.14 12.29
CA VAL A 122 -3.57 16.13 11.00
C VAL A 122 -3.77 14.69 10.54
N ASN A 123 -4.92 14.42 9.95
CA ASN A 123 -5.21 13.18 9.24
C ASN A 123 -5.83 13.52 7.88
N VAL A 124 -5.27 12.99 6.81
CA VAL A 124 -5.72 13.24 5.43
C VAL A 124 -6.35 11.98 4.87
N TYR A 125 -7.50 12.15 4.21
CA TYR A 125 -8.21 11.06 3.57
C TYR A 125 -9.00 11.55 2.36
N GLY A 126 -9.28 10.65 1.43
CA GLY A 126 -10.13 10.96 0.28
C GLY A 126 -11.62 10.90 0.66
N VAL A 127 -12.44 11.83 0.19
CA VAL A 127 -13.91 11.82 0.29
C VAL A 127 -14.57 11.80 -1.09
N ALA A 128 -15.66 11.04 -1.24
CA ALA A 128 -16.44 11.06 -2.46
C ALA A 128 -17.24 12.38 -2.55
N VAL A 129 -17.14 13.07 -3.70
CA VAL A 129 -17.90 14.29 -3.97
C VAL A 129 -18.86 14.01 -5.14
N PRO A 130 -20.18 14.24 -5.00
CA PRO A 130 -21.14 13.99 -6.07
C PRO A 130 -20.76 14.70 -7.38
N GLY A 131 -20.77 13.96 -8.49
CA GLY A 131 -20.45 14.49 -9.82
C GLY A 131 -18.95 14.59 -10.13
N CYS A 132 -18.07 14.17 -9.21
CA CYS A 132 -16.62 14.16 -9.42
C CYS A 132 -16.09 12.73 -9.51
N GLU A 133 -15.12 12.50 -10.40
CA GLU A 133 -14.37 11.26 -10.47
C GLU A 133 -13.29 11.20 -9.37
N GLY A 134 -13.10 10.01 -8.78
CA GLY A 134 -12.15 9.80 -7.70
C GLY A 134 -12.65 10.31 -6.34
N ARG A 135 -11.72 10.65 -5.46
CA ARG A 135 -11.98 11.15 -4.10
C ARG A 135 -11.24 12.47 -3.90
N CYS A 136 -11.94 13.50 -3.44
CA CYS A 136 -11.34 14.79 -3.11
C CYS A 136 -10.55 14.66 -1.80
N GLY A 137 -9.40 15.30 -1.69
CA GLY A 137 -8.66 15.34 -0.44
C GLY A 137 -9.43 16.11 0.64
N MET A 138 -9.48 15.54 1.84
CA MET A 138 -10.00 16.14 3.06
C MET A 138 -8.94 16.01 4.15
N ALA A 139 -8.75 17.07 4.95
CA ALA A 139 -7.88 17.05 6.11
C ALA A 139 -8.71 17.31 7.38
N ALA A 140 -8.69 16.36 8.31
CA ALA A 140 -9.16 16.60 9.67
C ALA A 140 -7.97 17.11 10.50
N VAL A 141 -8.14 18.28 11.13
CA VAL A 141 -7.04 19.00 11.79
C VAL A 141 -7.41 19.28 13.23
N ARG A 142 -6.50 18.99 14.15
CA ARG A 142 -6.55 19.45 15.54
C ARG A 142 -5.59 20.62 15.71
N LEU A 143 -6.08 21.74 16.21
CA LEU A 143 -5.25 22.91 16.52
C LEU A 143 -4.56 22.74 17.87
N LYS A 144 -3.41 23.40 18.05
CA LYS A 144 -2.77 23.52 19.36
C LYS A 144 -3.65 24.34 20.31
N ASP A 145 -3.54 24.06 21.61
CA ASP A 145 -4.30 24.77 22.63
C ASP A 145 -4.13 26.30 22.50
N GLY A 146 -5.26 27.01 22.42
CA GLY A 146 -5.29 28.47 22.27
C GLY A 146 -5.08 29.01 20.86
N ALA A 147 -4.84 28.16 19.85
CA ALA A 147 -4.74 28.59 18.46
C ALA A 147 -6.12 28.77 17.77
N THR A 148 -6.18 29.60 16.73
CA THR A 148 -7.37 29.88 15.91
C THR A 148 -7.03 29.80 14.42
N PHE A 149 -8.04 29.56 13.57
CA PHE A 149 -7.94 29.45 12.10
C PHE A 149 -8.56 30.67 11.43
#